data_AF-A0A420CRT6-F1
#
_entry.id   AF-A0A420CRT6-F1
#
_cell.length_a   1.000
_cell.length_b   1.000
_cell.length_c   1.000
_cell.angle_alpha   90.00
_cell.angle_beta   90.00
_cell.angle_gamma   90.00
#
_symmetry.space_group_name_H-M   'P 1'
#
loop_
_entity.id
_entity.type
_entity.pdbx_description
1 polymer ?
#
loop_
_entity_poly.entity_id
_entity_poly.type
_entity_poly.pdbx_seq_one_letter_code
_entity_poly.pdbx_strand_id
1 'polypeptide(L)'
;MDETKIESLDLINDKYLIDEYFKLKVNKELNIDIDLSSEYITAHNIVSKKLILVQTFSHTIMENPQLYLLLRSLIHNVNSYHVTKSQMISALNNI
;
A
#
# COMPACT_ATOMS: atom_id res chain seq x y z
N MET A 1 -3.70 28.24 15.41
CA MET A 1 -4.25 27.13 14.62
C MET A 1 -3.09 26.19 14.43
N ASP A 2 -3.11 25.06 15.12
CA ASP A 2 -2.01 24.10 15.11
C ASP A 2 -2.05 23.38 13.75
N GLU A 3 -1.14 23.78 12.85
CA GLU A 3 -0.91 23.07 11.60
C GLU A 3 -0.30 21.73 11.98
N THR A 4 -1.16 20.75 12.27
CA THR A 4 -0.77 19.35 12.28
C THR A 4 -0.25 19.07 10.87
N LYS A 5 1.08 19.17 10.70
CA LYS A 5 1.80 18.62 9.56
C LYS A 5 1.45 17.15 9.54
N ILE A 6 0.39 16.79 8.83
CA ILE A 6 0.12 15.42 8.44
C ILE A 6 1.35 15.05 7.62
N GLU A 7 2.25 14.27 8.21
CA GLU A 7 3.41 13.76 7.49
C GLU A 7 2.88 13.06 6.24
N SER A 8 3.17 13.65 5.09
CA SER A 8 2.78 13.11 3.80
C SER A 8 3.47 11.77 3.62
N LEU A 9 2.71 10.75 3.19
CA LEU A 9 3.28 9.46 2.82
C LEU A 9 4.25 9.65 1.65
N ASP A 10 5.52 9.28 1.85
CA ASP A 10 6.55 9.27 0.83
C ASP A 10 6.67 7.86 0.25
N LEU A 11 6.24 7.67 -1.00
CA LEU A 11 6.19 6.34 -1.62
C LEU A 11 7.56 5.67 -1.84
N ILE A 12 8.67 6.42 -1.69
CA ILE A 12 10.03 5.88 -1.79
C ILE A 12 10.54 5.57 -0.38
N ASN A 13 10.53 6.57 0.50
CA ASN A 13 11.11 6.45 1.84
C ASN A 13 10.25 5.61 2.79
N ASP A 14 8.93 5.63 2.61
CA ASP A 14 7.99 4.88 3.44
C ASP A 14 7.61 3.52 2.80
N LYS A 15 8.34 3.02 1.77
CA LYS A 15 8.00 1.74 1.12
C LYS A 15 7.87 0.58 2.12
N TYR A 16 8.79 0.49 3.09
CA TYR A 16 8.72 -0.55 4.12
C TYR A 16 7.43 -0.45 4.96
N LEU A 17 7.00 0.77 5.32
CA LEU A 17 5.75 0.99 6.04
C LEU A 17 4.54 0.52 5.22
N ILE A 18 4.55 0.78 3.91
CA ILE A 18 3.50 0.36 2.98
C ILE A 18 3.49 -1.18 2.86
N ASP A 19 4.67 -1.80 2.72
CA ASP A 19 4.82 -3.26 2.64
C ASP A 19 4.22 -3.93 3.89
N GLU A 20 4.61 -3.49 5.09
CA GLU A 20 4.09 -4.03 6.34
C GLU A 20 2.60 -3.78 6.52
N TYR A 21 2.11 -2.60 6.14
CA TYR A 21 0.69 -2.29 6.17
C TYR A 21 -0.12 -3.20 5.23
N PHE A 22 0.36 -3.45 4.01
CA PHE A 22 -0.31 -4.35 3.06
C PHE A 22 -0.28 -5.79 3.56
N LYS A 23 0.84 -6.29 4.08
CA LYS A 23 0.94 -7.62 4.68
C LYS A 23 -0.04 -7.79 5.83
N LEU A 24 -0.12 -6.80 6.74
CA LEU A 24 -1.09 -6.80 7.83
C LEU A 24 -2.53 -6.92 7.31
N LYS A 25 -2.87 -6.15 6.26
CA LYS A 25 -4.22 -6.18 5.66
C LYS A 25 -4.55 -7.52 5.02
N VAL A 26 -3.62 -8.06 4.22
CA VAL A 26 -3.78 -9.38 3.61
C VAL A 26 -3.93 -10.47 4.68
N ASN A 27 -3.10 -10.43 5.71
CA ASN A 27 -3.18 -11.40 6.81
C ASN A 27 -4.51 -11.30 7.57
N LYS A 28 -4.95 -10.09 7.96
CA LYS A 28 -6.20 -9.91 8.71
C LYS A 28 -7.45 -10.27 7.91
N GLU A 29 -7.48 -9.97 6.60
CA GLU A 29 -8.69 -10.13 5.79
C GLU A 29 -8.78 -11.51 5.12
N LEU A 30 -7.64 -12.12 4.78
CA LEU A 30 -7.59 -13.37 4.02
C LEU A 30 -6.89 -14.51 4.77
N ASN A 31 -6.29 -14.26 5.93
CA ASN A 31 -5.49 -15.23 6.69
C ASN A 31 -4.33 -15.81 5.84
N ILE A 32 -3.72 -14.97 5.00
CA ILE A 32 -2.59 -15.31 4.14
C ILE A 32 -1.35 -14.58 4.66
N ASP A 33 -0.25 -15.31 4.82
CA ASP A 33 1.08 -14.74 5.03
C ASP A 33 1.84 -14.80 3.69
N ILE A 34 2.26 -13.65 3.18
CA ILE A 34 2.86 -13.53 1.84
C ILE A 34 3.84 -12.36 1.80
N ASP A 35 4.94 -12.53 1.07
CA ASP A 35 5.84 -11.43 0.74
C ASP A 35 5.29 -10.62 -0.45
N LEU A 36 5.10 -9.32 -0.24
CA LEU A 36 4.57 -8.39 -1.25
C LEU A 36 5.65 -7.47 -1.82
N SER A 37 6.91 -7.64 -1.42
CA SER A 37 8.02 -6.73 -1.72
C SER A 37 8.21 -6.42 -3.21
N SER A 38 7.90 -7.40 -4.07
CA SER A 38 8.02 -7.34 -5.54
C SER A 38 6.68 -7.30 -6.29
N GLU A 39 5.56 -7.29 -5.57
CA GLU A 39 4.21 -7.33 -6.16
C GLU A 39 3.72 -5.95 -6.62
N TYR A 40 4.47 -4.90 -6.27
CA TYR A 40 4.26 -3.54 -6.78
C TYR A 40 5.55 -2.71 -6.70
N ILE A 41 5.62 -1.67 -7.52
CA ILE A 41 6.74 -0.73 -7.56
C ILE A 41 6.26 0.72 -7.44
N THR A 42 7.15 1.62 -7.03
CA THR A 42 6.92 3.06 -7.10
C THR A 42 7.40 3.57 -8.46
N ALA A 43 6.55 4.30 -9.18
CA ALA A 43 6.87 4.88 -10.49
C ALA A 43 6.24 6.26 -10.68
N HIS A 44 6.79 7.08 -11.58
CA HIS A 44 6.17 8.35 -11.95
C HIS A 44 5.03 8.12 -12.94
N ASN A 45 3.85 8.64 -12.60
CA ASN A 45 2.77 8.76 -13.55
C ASN A 45 3.15 9.78 -14.65
N ILE A 46 3.15 9.36 -15.91
CA ILE A 46 3.59 10.20 -17.04
C ILE A 46 2.69 11.44 -17.22
N VAL A 47 1.39 11.31 -16.93
CA VAL A 47 0.39 12.37 -17.15
C VAL A 47 0.40 13.37 -16.00
N SER A 48 0.26 12.90 -14.76
CA SER A 48 0.16 13.77 -13.58
C SER A 48 1.53 14.17 -12.99
N LYS A 49 2.62 13.52 -13.43
CA LYS A 49 3.98 13.66 -12.91
C LYS A 49 4.16 13.25 -11.44
N LYS A 50 3.12 12.71 -10.79
CA LYS A 50 3.16 12.26 -9.40
C LYS A 50 3.77 10.87 -9.29
N LEU A 51 4.45 10.59 -8.17
CA LEU A 51 4.80 9.21 -7.81
C LEU A 51 3.52 8.44 -7.46
N ILE A 52 3.43 7.21 -7.96
CA ILE A 52 2.33 6.28 -7.70
C ILE A 52 2.89 4.88 -7.49
N LEU A 53 2.13 4.03 -6.81
CA LEU A 53 2.33 2.60 -6.78
C LEU A 53 1.73 1.97 -8.05
N VAL A 54 2.49 1.11 -8.70
CA VAL A 54 2.10 0.37 -9.90
C VAL A 54 2.18 -1.12 -9.59
N GLN A 55 1.10 -1.84 -9.89
CA GLN A 55 1.03 -3.29 -9.72
C GLN A 55 2.03 -4.00 -10.64
N THR A 56 2.75 -4.97 -10.09
CA THR A 56 3.63 -5.92 -10.79
C THR A 56 3.28 -7.34 -10.40
N PHE A 57 1.98 -7.59 -10.19
CA PHE A 57 1.45 -8.81 -9.62
C PHE A 57 1.94 -10.08 -10.33
N SER A 58 2.50 -10.99 -9.54
CA SER A 58 2.89 -12.32 -9.95
C SER A 58 1.68 -13.19 -10.27
N HIS A 59 1.93 -14.34 -10.89
CA HIS A 59 0.88 -15.31 -11.20
C HIS A 59 0.14 -15.76 -9.93
N THR A 60 0.86 -15.97 -8.83
CA THR A 60 0.30 -16.30 -7.52
C THR A 60 -0.79 -15.32 -7.07
N ILE A 61 -0.56 -14.02 -7.24
CA ILE A 61 -1.56 -12.99 -6.93
C ILE A 61 -2.72 -13.06 -7.92
N MET A 62 -2.44 -13.21 -9.21
CA MET A 62 -3.46 -13.24 -10.26
C MET A 62 -4.40 -14.45 -10.20
N GLU A 63 -3.90 -15.60 -9.75
CA GLU A 63 -4.69 -16.84 -9.59
C GLU A 63 -5.60 -16.84 -8.35
N ASN A 64 -5.39 -15.90 -7.41
CA ASN A 64 -6.25 -15.72 -6.25
C ASN A 64 -7.08 -14.44 -6.40
N PRO A 65 -8.36 -14.52 -6.83
CA PRO A 65 -9.17 -13.35 -7.11
C PRO A 65 -9.38 -12.44 -5.90
N GLN A 66 -9.46 -13.00 -4.69
CA GLN A 66 -9.66 -12.22 -3.47
C GLN A 66 -8.40 -11.40 -3.14
N LEU A 67 -7.24 -12.03 -3.22
CA LEU A 67 -5.95 -11.38 -3.01
C LEU A 67 -5.68 -10.30 -4.06
N TYR A 68 -5.95 -10.61 -5.34
CA TYR A 68 -5.87 -9.65 -6.44
C TYR A 68 -6.72 -8.40 -6.17
N LEU A 69 -7.99 -8.59 -5.81
CA LEU A 69 -8.91 -7.48 -5.57
C LEU A 69 -8.50 -6.63 -4.36
N LEU A 70 -8.07 -7.28 -3.28
CA LEU A 70 -7.61 -6.60 -2.08
C LEU A 70 -6.37 -5.75 -2.37
N LEU A 71 -5.31 -6.33 -2.96
CA LEU A 71 -4.08 -5.60 -3.26
C LEU A 71 -4.32 -4.45 -4.24
N ARG A 72 -5.16 -4.67 -5.27
CA ARG A 72 -5.54 -3.61 -6.21
C ARG A 72 -6.25 -2.46 -5.52
N SER A 73 -7.15 -2.75 -4.57
CA SER A 73 -7.85 -1.75 -3.76
C SER A 73 -6.87 -0.96 -2.87
N LEU A 74 -5.94 -1.65 -2.21
CA LEU A 74 -4.94 -1.02 -1.35
C LEU A 74 -4.02 -0.07 -2.13
N ILE A 75 -3.51 -0.49 -3.29
CA ILE A 75 -2.73 0.35 -4.21
C ILE A 75 -3.54 1.59 -4.63
N HIS A 76 -4.81 1.40 -4.98
CA HIS A 76 -5.69 2.51 -5.37
C HIS A 76 -5.89 3.51 -4.24
N ASN A 77 -6.08 3.04 -3.00
CA ASN A 77 -6.26 3.89 -1.83
C ASN A 77 -5.01 4.72 -1.53
N VAL A 78 -3.82 4.13 -1.67
CA VAL A 78 -2.54 4.85 -1.54
C VAL A 78 -2.41 5.91 -2.64
N ASN A 79 -2.64 5.54 -3.89
CA ASN A 79 -2.51 6.45 -5.04
C ASN A 79 -3.52 7.61 -5.03
N SER A 80 -4.66 7.42 -4.37
CA SER A 80 -5.73 8.41 -4.26
C SER A 80 -5.68 9.21 -2.95
N TYR A 81 -4.62 9.02 -2.13
CA TYR A 81 -4.47 9.66 -0.81
C TYR A 81 -5.60 9.37 0.18
N HIS A 82 -6.32 8.25 0.00
CA HIS A 82 -7.36 7.80 0.93
C HIS A 82 -6.78 7.16 2.20
N VAL A 83 -5.49 6.82 2.20
CA VAL A 83 -4.76 6.37 3.38
C VAL A 83 -3.58 7.30 3.63
N THR A 84 -3.46 7.77 4.87
CA THR A 84 -2.33 8.57 5.35
C THR A 84 -1.26 7.71 6.03
N LYS A 85 -0.04 8.26 6.13
CA LYS A 85 1.06 7.66 6.89
C LYS A 85 0.67 7.36 8.34
N SER A 86 0.00 8.32 9.00
CA SER A 86 -0.47 8.15 10.37
C SER A 86 -1.47 7.00 10.52
N GLN A 87 -2.39 6.82 9.57
CA GLN A 87 -3.33 5.70 9.58
C GLN A 87 -2.63 4.35 9.42
N MET A 88 -1.60 4.26 8.57
CA MET A 88 -0.78 3.04 8.43
C MET A 88 -0.07 2.70 9.74
N ILE A 89 0.60 3.69 10.35
CA ILE A 89 1.31 3.53 11.63
C ILE A 89 0.34 3.10 12.73
N SER A 90 -0.83 3.77 12.84
CA SER A 90 -1.85 3.39 13.81
C SER A 90 -2.35 1.96 13.59
N ALA A 91 -2.53 1.51 12.35
CA ALA A 91 -2.96 0.14 12.07
C ALA A 91 -1.91 -0.90 12.51
N LEU A 92 -0.62 -0.59 12.33
CA LEU A 92 0.50 -1.46 12.70
C LEU A 92 0.78 -1.49 14.22
N ASN A 93 0.52 -0.39 14.93
CA ASN A 93 0.71 -0.33 16.38
C ASN A 93 -0.44 -0.97 17.18
N ASN A 94 -1.59 -1.22 16.54
CA ASN A 94 -2.76 -1.89 17.14
C ASN A 94 -2.84 -3.38 16.73
N ILE A 95 -1.69 -4.05 16.63
CA ILE A 95 -1.57 -5.49 16.42
C ILE A 95 -1.51 -6.19 17.77
#